data_AF-A0A816VH38-F1
#
_entry.id   AF-A0A816VH38-F1
#
_cell.length_a   1.000
_cell.length_b   1.000
_cell.length_c   1.000
_cell.angle_alpha   90.00
_cell.angle_beta   90.00
_cell.angle_gamma   90.00
#
_symmetry.space_group_name_H-M   'P 1'
#
loop_
_entity.id
_entity.type
_entity.pdbx_description
1 polymer ?
#
loop_
_entity_poly.entity_id
_entity_poly.type
_entity_poly.pdbx_seq_one_letter_code
_entity_poly.pdbx_strand_id
1 'polypeptide(L)'
;MAKHSFQKLIPAVLSIGILAPIAYFTYNGYIKSTKPSNFELAANKLGFNGYKKGDQHISASEHQEALLKQLQMAGYFQPQKIWQDINRLGVKDPVAAFKEIYFAITKSKADQSDPNKFNAKILRKNLGKGTALDEQDLMDLLLYISQNAFGRKPGQERNELASQDWMNNYEKEYFSAAKVLRLIDREAPEHQYYDSAWIAGASRIGVMARIIDYHYILSKYTIKVNGETAVLAGARELWSNIDGITPIVRDRLIEAYKTTADMDALDISLPVGEDKARVEEGKEYMADLATRYNVKLDPTSPFIQYNSATECPPGYFPGRVYANYAAGEKQKLTETLMSQDLITTYPSDDIRTINIVDTIAVKHQRPNTASRAHDAATRFVERIIKGEYGDKKSFVILLETNNPYIERQTIAAQREVNKVLKNSDLSDKGYVIKVEGVGFKCKQDVATVHSELEALVAEKWKDTVMQENIPTKRTIKNLLFQTRDNSMVVPDQPDVSELSLSGNLLQDIFDEYLL
;
A
#
# COMPACT_ATOMS: atom_id res chain seq x y z
N MET A 1 -5.27 -18.05 78.70
CA MET A 1 -4.99 -18.62 77.36
C MET A 1 -5.36 -17.73 76.17
N ALA A 2 -6.07 -16.60 76.32
CA ALA A 2 -6.45 -15.75 75.17
C ALA A 2 -5.39 -14.71 74.71
N LYS A 3 -4.36 -14.41 75.51
CA LYS A 3 -3.40 -13.33 75.21
C LYS A 3 -2.27 -13.71 74.25
N HIS A 4 -1.95 -15.00 74.10
CA HIS A 4 -0.86 -15.49 73.23
C HIS A 4 -1.30 -15.86 71.80
N SER A 5 -2.59 -16.17 71.59
CA SER A 5 -3.11 -16.43 70.24
C SER A 5 -3.31 -15.16 69.42
N PHE A 6 -3.52 -14.01 70.07
CA PHE A 6 -3.71 -12.71 69.39
C PHE A 6 -2.40 -12.13 68.82
N GLN A 7 -1.25 -12.42 69.45
CA GLN A 7 0.06 -11.93 68.99
C GLN A 7 0.62 -12.65 67.76
N LYS A 8 0.13 -13.87 67.44
CA LYS A 8 0.49 -14.59 66.20
C LYS A 8 -0.48 -14.34 65.05
N LEU A 9 -1.72 -13.93 65.35
CA LEU A 9 -2.72 -13.58 64.35
C LEU A 9 -2.43 -12.22 63.69
N ILE A 10 -1.94 -11.24 64.46
CA ILE A 10 -1.67 -9.88 63.96
C ILE A 10 -0.60 -9.87 62.85
N PRO A 11 0.56 -10.55 62.97
CA PRO A 11 1.54 -10.60 61.87
C PRO A 11 1.03 -11.36 60.65
N ALA A 12 0.23 -12.42 60.83
CA ALA A 12 -0.35 -13.21 59.74
C ALA A 12 -1.45 -12.44 58.98
N VAL A 13 -2.29 -11.69 59.71
CA VAL A 13 -3.32 -10.81 59.13
C VAL A 13 -2.70 -9.56 58.51
N LEU A 14 -1.62 -9.02 59.06
CA LEU A 14 -0.84 -7.93 58.44
C LEU A 14 -0.08 -8.38 57.20
N SER A 15 0.50 -9.59 57.20
CA SER A 15 1.18 -10.13 56.02
C SER A 15 0.20 -10.52 54.92
N ILE A 16 -0.95 -11.12 55.22
CA ILE A 16 -2.04 -11.32 54.24
C ILE A 16 -2.64 -9.97 53.81
N GLY A 17 -2.80 -9.02 54.73
CA GLY A 17 -3.34 -7.69 54.48
C GLY A 17 -2.43 -6.77 53.67
N ILE A 18 -1.12 -7.04 53.58
CA ILE A 18 -0.16 -6.33 52.72
C ILE A 18 0.10 -7.12 51.42
N LEU A 19 0.21 -8.44 51.49
CA LEU A 19 0.46 -9.28 50.31
C LEU A 19 -0.75 -9.37 49.38
N ALA A 20 -1.98 -9.38 49.90
CA ALA A 20 -3.17 -9.45 49.05
C ALA A 20 -3.37 -8.18 48.20
N PRO A 21 -3.24 -6.95 48.73
CA PRO A 21 -3.23 -5.75 47.91
C PRO A 21 -2.09 -5.72 46.91
N ILE A 22 -0.85 -6.06 47.31
CA ILE A 22 0.29 -6.10 46.38
C ILE A 22 0.02 -7.11 45.26
N ALA A 23 -0.35 -8.35 45.60
CA ALA A 23 -0.68 -9.38 44.61
C ALA A 23 -1.84 -8.95 43.69
N TYR A 24 -2.86 -8.27 44.22
CA TYR A 24 -3.96 -7.71 43.44
C TYR A 24 -3.49 -6.58 42.51
N PHE A 25 -2.64 -5.65 42.97
CA PHE A 25 -2.08 -4.58 42.16
C PHE A 25 -1.11 -5.11 41.10
N THR A 26 -0.29 -6.10 41.44
CA THR A 26 0.62 -6.84 40.53
C THR A 26 -0.19 -7.61 39.49
N TYR A 27 -1.22 -8.35 39.89
CA TYR A 27 -2.09 -9.08 38.96
C TYR A 27 -2.86 -8.12 38.04
N ASN A 28 -3.44 -7.04 38.58
CA ASN A 28 -4.11 -6.04 37.76
C ASN A 28 -3.15 -5.30 36.82
N GLY A 29 -1.94 -4.99 37.28
CA GLY A 29 -0.88 -4.43 36.43
C GLY A 29 -0.55 -5.38 35.29
N TYR A 30 -0.37 -6.67 35.58
CA TYR A 30 -0.11 -7.72 34.59
C TYR A 30 -1.26 -7.89 33.58
N ILE A 31 -2.50 -8.02 34.06
CA ILE A 31 -3.68 -8.16 33.18
C ILE A 31 -3.87 -6.92 32.31
N LYS A 32 -3.69 -5.72 32.88
CA LYS A 32 -3.75 -4.48 32.09
C LYS A 32 -2.64 -4.46 31.05
N SER A 33 -1.40 -4.79 31.42
CA SER A 33 -0.24 -4.79 30.53
C SER A 33 -0.40 -5.78 29.36
N THR A 34 -0.91 -6.98 29.63
CA THR A 34 -1.09 -8.05 28.63
C THR A 34 -2.31 -7.87 27.72
N LYS A 35 -3.35 -7.13 28.15
CA LYS A 35 -4.50 -6.83 27.30
C LYS A 35 -4.08 -6.04 26.05
N PRO A 36 -4.52 -6.42 24.84
CA PRO A 36 -4.26 -5.66 23.63
C PRO A 36 -4.74 -4.21 23.74
N SER A 37 -3.95 -3.28 23.21
CA SER A 37 -4.37 -1.89 23.01
C SER A 37 -5.38 -1.79 21.86
N ASN A 38 -6.13 -0.68 21.78
CA ASN A 38 -7.03 -0.47 20.65
C ASN A 38 -6.26 -0.31 19.33
N PHE A 39 -4.99 0.13 19.37
CA PHE A 39 -4.11 0.07 18.20
C PHE A 39 -3.82 -1.37 17.78
N GLU A 40 -3.48 -2.28 18.70
CA GLU A 40 -3.19 -3.68 18.35
C GLU A 40 -4.40 -4.35 17.69
N LEU A 41 -5.61 -4.07 18.21
CA LEU A 41 -6.87 -4.55 17.63
C LEU A 41 -7.09 -3.98 16.23
N ALA A 42 -6.98 -2.65 16.07
CA ALA A 42 -7.15 -1.96 14.80
C ALA A 42 -6.13 -2.41 13.74
N ALA A 43 -4.86 -2.51 14.10
CA ALA A 43 -3.79 -2.92 13.21
C ALA A 43 -3.95 -4.39 12.78
N ASN A 44 -4.31 -5.28 13.70
CA ASN A 44 -4.65 -6.67 13.36
C ASN A 44 -5.80 -6.75 12.36
N LYS A 45 -6.83 -5.95 12.56
CA LYS A 45 -8.01 -5.92 11.70
C LYS A 45 -7.76 -5.32 10.32
N LEU A 46 -6.78 -4.42 10.22
CA LEU A 46 -6.23 -3.94 8.95
C LEU A 46 -5.26 -4.96 8.30
N GLY A 47 -5.04 -6.13 8.90
CA GLY A 47 -4.15 -7.16 8.34
C GLY A 47 -2.66 -6.91 8.60
N PHE A 48 -2.32 -6.15 9.64
CA PHE A 48 -0.97 -6.09 10.21
C PHE A 48 -0.85 -7.12 11.36
N ASN A 49 -1.10 -8.40 11.05
CA ASN A 49 -1.20 -9.49 12.03
C ASN A 49 -0.08 -10.55 11.87
N GLY A 50 1.03 -10.15 11.25
CA GLY A 50 2.15 -11.04 10.91
C GLY A 50 1.90 -11.87 9.64
N TYR A 51 2.89 -12.62 9.20
CA TYR A 51 2.78 -13.54 8.08
C TYR A 51 3.86 -14.61 8.13
N LYS A 52 3.61 -15.71 7.40
CA LYS A 52 4.58 -16.74 7.09
C LYS A 52 4.65 -16.90 5.58
N LYS A 53 5.80 -16.66 4.99
CA LYS A 53 6.02 -16.84 3.54
C LYS A 53 7.42 -17.41 3.29
N GLY A 54 7.49 -18.58 2.68
CA GLY A 54 8.73 -19.36 2.60
C GLY A 54 9.35 -19.58 3.99
N ASP A 55 10.62 -19.22 4.13
CA ASP A 55 11.37 -19.31 5.40
C ASP A 55 11.20 -18.08 6.30
N GLN A 56 10.53 -17.02 5.83
CA GLN A 56 10.28 -15.83 6.63
C GLN A 56 9.07 -16.03 7.53
N HIS A 57 9.25 -15.70 8.80
CA HIS A 57 8.20 -15.68 9.81
C HIS A 57 8.24 -14.34 10.55
N ILE A 58 7.24 -13.50 10.29
CA ILE A 58 7.07 -12.21 10.96
C ILE A 58 5.87 -12.31 11.89
N SER A 59 6.10 -12.05 13.17
CA SER A 59 5.04 -12.00 14.18
C SER A 59 4.13 -10.77 14.00
N ALA A 60 2.93 -10.82 14.56
CA ALA A 60 2.04 -9.65 14.60
C ALA A 60 2.70 -8.44 15.26
N SER A 61 3.45 -8.65 16.35
CA SER A 61 4.20 -7.57 17.02
C SER A 61 5.22 -6.91 16.10
N GLU A 62 6.02 -7.69 15.38
CA GLU A 62 7.03 -7.15 14.46
C GLU A 62 6.37 -6.38 13.31
N HIS A 63 5.28 -6.92 12.77
CA HIS A 63 4.53 -6.29 11.68
C HIS A 63 3.96 -4.92 12.10
N GLN A 64 3.35 -4.85 13.28
CA GLN A 64 2.78 -3.62 13.82
C GLN A 64 3.83 -2.60 14.25
N GLU A 65 4.93 -3.06 14.85
CA GLU A 65 6.04 -2.20 15.27
C GLU A 65 6.76 -1.60 14.05
N ALA A 66 6.85 -2.32 12.93
CA ALA A 66 7.34 -1.78 11.66
C ALA A 66 6.47 -0.64 11.12
N LEU A 67 5.13 -0.79 11.16
CA LEU A 67 4.19 0.28 10.81
C LEU A 67 4.41 1.53 11.68
N LEU A 68 4.47 1.35 13.01
CA LEU A 68 4.71 2.47 13.92
C LEU A 68 6.06 3.17 13.69
N LYS A 69 7.12 2.41 13.38
CA LYS A 69 8.43 3.00 13.01
C LYS A 69 8.33 3.88 11.78
N GLN A 70 7.67 3.44 10.71
CA GLN A 70 7.52 4.28 9.51
C GLN A 70 6.70 5.54 9.78
N LEU A 71 5.62 5.43 10.55
CA LEU A 71 4.81 6.59 10.92
C LEU A 71 5.59 7.57 11.83
N GLN A 72 6.42 7.04 12.72
CA GLN A 72 7.30 7.83 13.58
C GLN A 72 8.40 8.54 12.80
N MET A 73 9.08 7.87 11.86
CA MET A 73 10.13 8.48 11.03
C MET A 73 9.57 9.57 10.12
N ALA A 74 8.37 9.38 9.57
CA ALA A 74 7.63 10.40 8.81
C ALA A 74 7.13 11.58 9.68
N GLY A 75 7.31 11.48 11.01
CA GLY A 75 6.96 12.53 11.96
C GLY A 75 5.47 12.67 12.21
N TYR A 76 4.67 11.64 11.96
CA TYR A 76 3.22 11.71 12.19
C TYR A 76 2.85 11.77 13.66
N PHE A 77 3.73 11.35 14.57
CA PHE A 77 3.51 11.43 16.01
C PHE A 77 4.00 12.75 16.65
N GLN A 78 4.37 13.75 15.84
CA GLN A 78 4.66 15.08 16.38
C GLN A 78 3.40 15.68 17.04
N PRO A 79 3.51 16.34 18.21
CA PRO A 79 2.35 16.71 19.02
C PRO A 79 1.37 17.61 18.25
N GLN A 80 1.89 18.60 17.54
CA GLN A 80 1.09 19.52 16.74
C GLN A 80 0.34 18.81 15.62
N LYS A 81 0.98 17.83 14.94
CA LYS A 81 0.36 17.08 13.85
C LYS A 81 -0.76 16.17 14.36
N ILE A 82 -0.50 15.40 15.42
CA ILE A 82 -1.53 14.55 16.04
C ILE A 82 -2.71 15.38 16.54
N TRP A 83 -2.47 16.55 17.15
CA TRP A 83 -3.54 17.46 17.55
C TRP A 83 -4.41 17.88 16.35
N GLN A 84 -3.78 18.29 15.25
CA GLN A 84 -4.50 18.64 14.02
C GLN A 84 -5.29 17.47 13.47
N ASP A 85 -4.70 16.27 13.44
CA ASP A 85 -5.32 15.08 12.90
C ASP A 85 -6.52 14.62 13.72
N ILE A 86 -6.43 14.62 15.05
CA ILE A 86 -7.54 14.26 15.95
C ILE A 86 -8.71 15.23 15.78
N ASN A 87 -8.45 16.53 15.69
CA ASN A 87 -9.50 17.53 15.47
C ASN A 87 -10.18 17.33 14.12
N ARG A 88 -9.39 17.16 13.05
CA ARG A 88 -9.93 16.96 11.69
C ARG A 88 -10.64 15.63 11.51
N LEU A 89 -10.23 14.61 12.27
CA LEU A 89 -10.94 13.33 12.31
C LEU A 89 -12.35 13.50 12.93
N GLY A 90 -12.62 14.57 13.68
CA GLY A 90 -13.93 14.83 14.26
C GLY A 90 -14.29 13.82 15.35
N VAL A 91 -13.32 13.47 16.20
CA VAL A 91 -13.61 12.66 17.40
C VAL A 91 -14.49 13.46 18.39
N LYS A 92 -15.30 12.76 19.19
CA LYS A 92 -16.29 13.39 20.08
C LYS A 92 -15.67 14.33 21.12
N ASP A 93 -14.52 13.96 21.69
CA ASP A 93 -13.76 14.77 22.65
C ASP A 93 -12.29 14.83 22.20
N PRO A 94 -11.92 15.81 21.36
CA PRO A 94 -10.58 15.88 20.79
C PRO A 94 -9.51 16.17 21.84
N VAL A 95 -9.83 16.93 22.90
CA VAL A 95 -8.87 17.26 23.96
C VAL A 95 -8.54 16.01 24.78
N ALA A 96 -9.54 15.25 25.21
CA ALA A 96 -9.31 14.00 25.94
C ALA A 96 -8.54 13.00 25.07
N ALA A 97 -8.98 12.78 23.82
CA ALA A 97 -8.32 11.89 22.88
C ALA A 97 -6.86 12.27 22.62
N PHE A 98 -6.57 13.57 22.47
CA PHE A 98 -5.21 14.07 22.29
C PHE A 98 -4.34 13.82 23.50
N LYS A 99 -4.79 14.18 24.71
CA LYS A 99 -4.02 13.98 25.94
C LYS A 99 -3.67 12.50 26.15
N GLU A 100 -4.61 11.62 25.85
CA GLU A 100 -4.44 10.18 25.95
C GLU A 100 -3.45 9.61 24.92
N ILE A 101 -3.57 10.00 23.64
CA ILE A 101 -2.60 9.60 22.60
C ILE A 101 -1.22 10.18 22.90
N TYR A 102 -1.16 11.45 23.31
CA TYR A 102 0.08 12.16 23.62
C TYR A 102 0.86 11.47 24.74
N PHE A 103 0.17 10.98 25.78
CA PHE A 103 0.81 10.18 26.84
C PHE A 103 1.54 8.96 26.29
N ALA A 104 0.91 8.19 25.39
CA ALA A 104 1.54 7.02 24.77
C ALA A 104 2.76 7.42 23.92
N ILE A 105 2.64 8.51 23.14
CA ILE A 105 3.72 9.06 22.31
C ILE A 105 4.93 9.49 23.15
N THR A 106 4.70 10.22 24.25
CA THR A 106 5.79 10.69 25.13
C THR A 106 6.44 9.54 25.89
N LYS A 107 5.65 8.56 26.37
CA LYS A 107 6.16 7.36 27.05
C LYS A 107 7.05 6.53 26.12
N SER A 108 6.69 6.42 24.83
CA SER A 108 7.47 5.69 23.85
C SER A 108 8.57 6.51 23.17
N LYS A 109 8.69 7.82 23.44
CA LYS A 109 9.58 8.75 22.71
C LYS A 109 9.31 8.80 21.19
N ALA A 110 8.05 8.71 20.80
CA ALA A 110 7.63 8.75 19.40
C ALA A 110 7.52 10.16 18.81
N ASP A 111 7.56 11.19 19.66
CA ASP A 111 7.44 12.62 19.30
C ASP A 111 8.63 13.17 18.49
N GLN A 112 9.64 12.34 18.21
CA GLN A 112 10.90 12.69 17.55
C GLN A 112 11.79 13.68 18.35
N SER A 113 11.52 13.89 19.64
CA SER A 113 12.40 14.70 20.51
C SER A 113 13.81 14.09 20.64
N ASP A 114 13.89 12.75 20.68
CA ASP A 114 15.12 11.98 20.55
C ASP A 114 14.82 10.67 19.78
N PRO A 115 14.99 10.67 18.45
CA PRO A 115 14.62 9.54 17.59
C PRO A 115 15.30 8.22 17.97
N ASN A 116 16.50 8.27 18.55
CA ASN A 116 17.25 7.08 18.98
C ASN A 116 16.63 6.39 20.20
N LYS A 117 15.71 7.06 20.89
CA LYS A 117 15.02 6.52 22.06
C LYS A 117 13.61 6.00 21.76
N PHE A 118 13.17 6.05 20.50
CA PHE A 118 11.84 5.57 20.15
C PHE A 118 11.68 4.07 20.42
N ASN A 119 10.71 3.71 21.25
CA ASN A 119 10.35 2.34 21.56
C ASN A 119 8.96 2.00 20.97
N ALA A 120 8.97 1.41 19.78
CA ALA A 120 7.75 1.01 19.05
C ALA A 120 6.87 0.02 19.83
N LYS A 121 7.49 -0.83 20.66
CA LYS A 121 6.80 -1.82 21.48
C LYS A 121 5.96 -1.16 22.59
N ILE A 122 6.54 -0.17 23.28
CA ILE A 122 5.82 0.64 24.26
C ILE A 122 4.65 1.37 23.59
N LEU A 123 4.87 1.96 22.40
CA LEU A 123 3.80 2.66 21.68
C LEU A 123 2.68 1.70 21.28
N ARG A 124 3.01 0.54 20.67
CA ARG A 124 2.04 -0.51 20.29
C ARG A 124 1.14 -0.89 21.46
N LYS A 125 1.73 -1.06 22.65
CA LYS A 125 1.01 -1.52 23.84
C LYS A 125 0.20 -0.45 24.56
N ASN A 126 0.41 0.82 24.27
CA ASN A 126 -0.25 1.93 24.97
C ASN A 126 -1.13 2.80 24.07
N LEU A 127 -0.94 2.78 22.74
CA LEU A 127 -1.70 3.60 21.81
C LEU A 127 -3.19 3.19 21.79
N GLY A 128 -4.07 4.11 22.19
CA GLY A 128 -5.50 3.84 22.32
C GLY A 128 -5.87 2.98 23.54
N LYS A 129 -4.97 2.79 24.51
CA LYS A 129 -5.26 2.02 25.72
C LYS A 129 -5.87 2.90 26.81
N GLY A 130 -7.03 2.49 27.33
CA GLY A 130 -7.75 3.24 28.36
C GLY A 130 -8.40 4.52 27.83
N THR A 131 -8.43 4.69 26.51
CA THR A 131 -8.94 5.87 25.82
C THR A 131 -10.41 5.75 25.46
N ALA A 132 -11.07 6.88 25.23
CA ALA A 132 -12.41 6.90 24.64
C ALA A 132 -12.42 6.49 23.15
N LEU A 133 -11.26 6.52 22.48
CA LEU A 133 -11.10 6.05 21.11
C LEU A 133 -11.18 4.54 21.07
N ASP A 134 -12.12 3.98 20.31
CA ASP A 134 -12.25 2.53 20.14
C ASP A 134 -11.46 2.01 18.92
N GLU A 135 -11.58 0.72 18.66
CA GLU A 135 -10.93 0.05 17.52
C GLU A 135 -11.19 0.76 16.19
N GLN A 136 -12.43 1.17 15.91
CA GLN A 136 -12.77 1.84 14.65
C GLN A 136 -12.17 3.25 14.58
N ASP A 137 -12.15 3.99 15.70
CA ASP A 137 -11.48 5.29 15.74
C ASP A 137 -9.97 5.17 15.48
N LEU A 138 -9.32 4.12 15.99
CA LEU A 138 -7.90 3.86 15.74
C LEU A 138 -7.64 3.43 14.29
N MET A 139 -8.51 2.62 13.68
CA MET A 139 -8.43 2.30 12.25
C MET A 139 -8.55 3.56 11.38
N ASP A 140 -9.54 4.40 11.67
CA ASP A 140 -9.77 5.64 10.94
C ASP A 140 -8.59 6.60 11.13
N LEU A 141 -8.03 6.69 12.35
CA LEU A 141 -6.83 7.49 12.62
C LEU A 141 -5.63 6.99 11.83
N LEU A 142 -5.35 5.68 11.80
CA LEU A 142 -4.23 5.11 11.03
C LEU A 142 -4.37 5.41 9.53
N LEU A 143 -5.56 5.26 8.97
CA LEU A 143 -5.82 5.68 7.60
C LEU A 143 -5.60 7.19 7.44
N TYR A 144 -6.19 8.00 8.33
CA TYR A 144 -6.14 9.45 8.21
C TYR A 144 -4.70 10.00 8.25
N ILE A 145 -3.89 9.57 9.23
CA ILE A 145 -2.52 10.05 9.41
C ILE A 145 -1.57 9.53 8.33
N SER A 146 -1.74 8.28 7.88
CA SER A 146 -0.96 7.76 6.76
C SER A 146 -1.29 8.52 5.47
N GLN A 147 -2.53 8.97 5.29
CA GLN A 147 -2.91 9.79 4.14
C GLN A 147 -2.46 11.26 4.23
N ASN A 148 -1.80 11.71 5.31
CA ASN A 148 -1.28 13.09 5.37
C ASN A 148 -0.16 13.38 4.37
N ALA A 149 0.36 12.35 3.70
CA ALA A 149 0.98 12.34 2.38
C ALA A 149 1.54 13.66 1.85
N PHE A 150 2.74 14.00 2.31
CA PHE A 150 3.85 14.60 1.54
C PHE A 150 3.57 15.80 0.61
N GLY A 151 2.46 16.50 0.76
CA GLY A 151 2.08 17.61 -0.12
C GLY A 151 1.83 17.18 -1.57
N ARG A 152 1.43 15.92 -1.82
CA ARG A 152 1.15 15.42 -3.18
C ARG A 152 0.04 16.26 -3.83
N LYS A 153 0.34 16.85 -4.98
CA LYS A 153 -0.62 17.68 -5.71
C LYS A 153 -1.53 16.82 -6.59
N PRO A 154 -2.77 17.26 -6.88
CA PRO A 154 -3.61 16.62 -7.90
C PRO A 154 -2.84 16.45 -9.20
N GLY A 155 -2.87 15.24 -9.76
CA GLY A 155 -2.17 14.91 -11.00
C GLY A 155 -0.72 14.47 -10.87
N GLN A 156 -0.05 14.74 -9.74
CA GLN A 156 1.34 14.33 -9.52
C GLN A 156 1.44 12.80 -9.41
N GLU A 157 2.30 12.16 -10.21
CA GLU A 157 2.59 10.73 -10.09
C GLU A 157 3.49 10.45 -8.87
N ARG A 158 3.49 9.23 -8.34
CA ARG A 158 4.21 8.92 -7.09
C ARG A 158 5.72 9.05 -7.20
N ASN A 159 6.25 8.74 -8.37
CA ASN A 159 7.65 8.93 -8.74
C ASN A 159 8.03 10.41 -8.95
N GLU A 160 7.06 11.32 -9.00
CA GLU A 160 7.30 12.78 -9.09
C GLU A 160 7.36 13.41 -7.69
N LEU A 161 7.27 12.61 -6.62
CA LEU A 161 7.38 13.09 -5.24
C LEU A 161 8.82 13.48 -4.93
N ALA A 162 9.01 14.69 -4.42
CA ALA A 162 10.32 15.13 -3.95
C ALA A 162 10.65 14.45 -2.62
N SER A 163 11.88 13.95 -2.52
CA SER A 163 12.43 13.48 -1.25
C SER A 163 12.54 14.64 -0.25
N GLN A 164 12.19 14.38 1.01
CA GLN A 164 12.35 15.32 2.12
C GLN A 164 13.60 14.96 2.95
N ASP A 165 14.16 15.92 3.69
CA ASP A 165 15.40 15.72 4.46
C ASP A 165 15.35 14.52 5.42
N TRP A 166 14.20 14.28 6.08
CA TRP A 166 14.04 13.15 6.98
C TRP A 166 14.15 11.80 6.26
N MET A 167 13.76 11.73 4.97
CA MET A 167 13.83 10.50 4.18
C MET A 167 15.28 10.06 4.00
N ASN A 168 16.17 11.01 3.73
CA ASN A 168 17.60 10.76 3.63
C ASN A 168 18.19 10.39 5.00
N ASN A 169 17.77 11.08 6.06
CA ASN A 169 18.27 10.85 7.42
C ASN A 169 17.91 9.47 7.98
N TYR A 170 16.75 8.92 7.60
CA TYR A 170 16.23 7.65 8.12
C TYR A 170 16.16 6.54 7.06
N GLU A 171 16.79 6.69 5.90
CA GLU A 171 16.61 5.81 4.74
C GLU A 171 16.79 4.32 5.10
N LYS A 172 17.87 4.00 5.82
CA LYS A 172 18.22 2.62 6.18
C LYS A 172 17.20 2.00 7.13
N GLU A 173 16.86 2.70 8.20
CA GLU A 173 15.86 2.30 9.20
C GLU A 173 14.48 2.17 8.56
N TYR A 174 14.14 3.09 7.66
CA TYR A 174 12.90 3.12 6.91
C TYR A 174 12.76 1.89 6.02
N PHE A 175 13.79 1.56 5.24
CA PHE A 175 13.78 0.36 4.40
C PHE A 175 13.79 -0.93 5.23
N SER A 176 14.43 -0.95 6.39
CA SER A 176 14.34 -2.11 7.28
C SER A 176 12.91 -2.36 7.75
N ALA A 177 12.17 -1.32 8.11
CA ALA A 177 10.75 -1.45 8.45
C ALA A 177 9.89 -1.80 7.21
N ALA A 178 10.21 -1.22 6.06
CA ALA A 178 9.50 -1.47 4.80
C ALA A 178 9.60 -2.93 4.34
N LYS A 179 10.74 -3.59 4.60
CA LYS A 179 10.92 -5.04 4.35
C LYS A 179 9.96 -5.88 5.19
N VAL A 180 9.85 -5.57 6.49
CA VAL A 180 8.89 -6.25 7.38
C VAL A 180 7.46 -6.05 6.86
N LEU A 181 7.14 -4.89 6.33
CA LEU A 181 5.85 -4.55 5.71
C LEU A 181 5.69 -5.05 4.26
N ARG A 182 6.62 -5.86 3.75
CA ARG A 182 6.59 -6.45 2.39
C ARG A 182 6.53 -5.44 1.24
N LEU A 183 7.10 -4.25 1.43
CA LEU A 183 7.15 -3.19 0.42
C LEU A 183 8.46 -3.18 -0.39
N ILE A 184 9.45 -3.98 0.00
CA ILE A 184 10.79 -3.94 -0.58
C ILE A 184 11.18 -5.23 -1.27
N ASP A 185 11.18 -6.36 -0.56
CA ASP A 185 11.77 -7.59 -1.09
C ASP A 185 10.88 -8.26 -2.16
N ARG A 186 11.44 -9.17 -2.95
CA ARG A 186 10.67 -9.95 -3.95
C ARG A 186 9.56 -10.75 -3.27
N GLU A 187 8.43 -10.83 -3.95
CA GLU A 187 7.35 -11.74 -3.58
C GLU A 187 7.36 -12.95 -4.52
N ALA A 188 7.82 -14.09 -4.00
CA ALA A 188 7.87 -15.35 -4.75
C ALA A 188 6.48 -16.00 -4.87
N PRO A 189 6.26 -16.80 -5.94
CA PRO A 189 5.06 -17.62 -6.10
C PRO A 189 5.00 -18.76 -5.06
N GLU A 190 3.80 -19.08 -4.60
CA GLU A 190 3.46 -20.15 -3.67
C GLU A 190 2.92 -21.39 -4.38
N HIS A 191 2.47 -21.26 -5.64
CA HIS A 191 1.95 -22.36 -6.44
C HIS A 191 2.83 -22.64 -7.66
N GLN A 192 2.85 -23.91 -8.08
CA GLN A 192 3.45 -24.29 -9.36
C GLN A 192 2.43 -24.27 -10.51
N TYR A 193 1.13 -24.24 -10.21
CA TYR A 193 0.05 -24.33 -11.19
C TYR A 193 -0.95 -23.20 -10.99
N TYR A 194 -1.19 -22.43 -12.06
CA TYR A 194 -2.14 -21.33 -12.09
C TYR A 194 -3.17 -21.51 -13.20
N ASP A 195 -4.37 -20.99 -13.00
CA ASP A 195 -5.47 -21.05 -13.96
C ASP A 195 -5.45 -19.90 -14.96
N SER A 196 -4.82 -18.79 -14.60
CA SER A 196 -4.58 -17.63 -15.45
C SER A 196 -3.39 -16.85 -14.90
N ALA A 197 -2.74 -16.05 -15.76
CA ALA A 197 -1.73 -15.10 -15.34
C ALA A 197 -2.08 -13.70 -15.83
N TRP A 198 -2.02 -12.72 -14.94
CA TRP A 198 -2.29 -11.32 -15.22
C TRP A 198 -1.02 -10.52 -14.98
N ILE A 199 -0.54 -9.82 -16.00
CA ILE A 199 0.55 -8.87 -15.90
C ILE A 199 -0.08 -7.49 -15.65
N ALA A 200 0.17 -6.90 -14.50
CA ALA A 200 -0.36 -5.59 -14.17
C ALA A 200 0.15 -4.53 -15.17
N GLY A 201 -0.73 -3.67 -15.67
CA GLY A 201 -0.33 -2.53 -16.50
C GLY A 201 0.38 -1.43 -15.71
N ALA A 202 1.12 -0.59 -16.43
CA ALA A 202 1.94 0.51 -15.92
C ALA A 202 2.40 1.42 -17.07
N SER A 203 3.38 2.28 -16.78
CA SER A 203 4.23 2.91 -17.79
C SER A 203 5.00 1.86 -18.61
N ARG A 204 5.51 2.26 -19.79
CA ARG A 204 6.29 1.38 -20.68
C ARG A 204 7.39 0.60 -19.97
N ILE A 205 8.21 1.29 -19.18
CA ILE A 205 9.30 0.66 -18.42
C ILE A 205 8.80 -0.38 -17.42
N GLY A 206 7.67 -0.11 -16.76
CA GLY A 206 7.08 -1.01 -15.77
C GLY A 206 6.47 -2.26 -16.42
N VAL A 207 5.75 -2.11 -17.53
CA VAL A 207 5.20 -3.25 -18.28
C VAL A 207 6.32 -4.11 -18.84
N MET A 208 7.36 -3.50 -19.43
CA MET A 208 8.52 -4.21 -19.94
C MET A 208 9.24 -5.01 -18.85
N ALA A 209 9.52 -4.40 -17.70
CA ALA A 209 10.14 -5.06 -16.56
C ALA A 209 9.31 -6.26 -16.05
N ARG A 210 7.98 -6.13 -15.99
CA ARG A 210 7.08 -7.21 -15.56
C ARG A 210 6.97 -8.34 -16.58
N ILE A 211 7.03 -8.06 -17.88
CA ILE A 211 7.10 -9.11 -18.91
C ILE A 211 8.39 -9.91 -18.77
N ILE A 212 9.52 -9.23 -18.54
CA ILE A 212 10.82 -9.89 -18.30
C ILE A 212 10.76 -10.74 -17.03
N ASP A 213 10.27 -10.18 -15.91
CA ASP A 213 10.17 -10.93 -14.64
C ASP A 213 9.21 -12.10 -14.75
N TYR A 214 8.07 -11.93 -15.45
CA TYR A 214 7.13 -13.01 -15.72
C TYR A 214 7.84 -14.23 -16.35
N HIS A 215 8.63 -14.01 -17.40
CA HIS A 215 9.39 -15.10 -18.04
C HIS A 215 10.44 -15.70 -17.10
N TYR A 216 11.14 -14.84 -16.34
CA TYR A 216 12.08 -15.29 -15.33
C TYR A 216 11.43 -16.18 -14.28
N ILE A 217 10.29 -15.78 -13.69
CA ILE A 217 9.64 -16.55 -12.62
C ILE A 217 9.03 -17.86 -13.15
N LEU A 218 8.50 -17.87 -14.38
CA LEU A 218 8.00 -19.11 -14.98
C LEU A 218 9.11 -20.16 -15.08
N SER A 219 10.29 -19.74 -15.54
CA SER A 219 11.47 -20.60 -15.65
C SER A 219 12.03 -20.97 -14.27
N LYS A 220 12.32 -19.97 -13.43
CA LYS A 220 12.98 -20.12 -12.14
C LYS A 220 12.22 -21.01 -11.16
N TYR A 221 10.89 -20.86 -11.12
CA TYR A 221 10.01 -21.60 -10.21
C TYR A 221 9.25 -22.75 -10.88
N THR A 222 9.53 -23.02 -12.17
CA THR A 222 8.88 -24.09 -12.95
C THR A 222 7.34 -23.97 -12.92
N ILE A 223 6.84 -22.75 -13.08
CA ILE A 223 5.41 -22.45 -13.02
C ILE A 223 4.72 -22.85 -14.32
N LYS A 224 3.50 -23.39 -14.21
CA LYS A 224 2.60 -23.70 -15.33
C LYS A 224 1.31 -22.89 -15.23
N VAL A 225 1.00 -22.14 -16.28
CA VAL A 225 -0.27 -21.40 -16.42
C VAL A 225 -1.19 -22.16 -17.38
N ASN A 226 -2.32 -22.68 -16.94
CA ASN A 226 -3.17 -23.53 -17.79
C ASN A 226 -4.16 -22.75 -18.67
N GLY A 227 -4.48 -21.51 -18.29
CA GLY A 227 -5.38 -20.65 -19.05
C GLY A 227 -4.68 -19.47 -19.69
N GLU A 228 -5.41 -18.37 -19.80
CA GLU A 228 -4.95 -17.17 -20.49
C GLU A 228 -3.90 -16.40 -19.66
N THR A 229 -2.90 -15.89 -20.38
CA THR A 229 -2.01 -14.84 -19.89
C THR A 229 -2.45 -13.51 -20.50
N ALA A 230 -2.64 -12.48 -19.68
CA ALA A 230 -3.08 -11.17 -20.16
C ALA A 230 -2.32 -10.00 -19.53
N VAL A 231 -2.01 -8.97 -20.32
CA VAL A 231 -1.61 -7.67 -19.81
C VAL A 231 -2.86 -6.85 -19.51
N LEU A 232 -2.93 -6.32 -18.29
CA LEU A 232 -4.02 -5.48 -17.81
C LEU A 232 -3.76 -4.02 -18.18
N ALA A 233 -4.14 -3.63 -19.39
CA ALA A 233 -3.93 -2.29 -19.95
C ALA A 233 -5.22 -1.45 -19.91
N GLY A 234 -5.20 -0.28 -20.55
CA GLY A 234 -6.42 0.49 -20.78
C GLY A 234 -6.17 1.75 -21.57
N ALA A 235 -7.25 2.51 -21.78
CA ALA A 235 -7.26 3.74 -22.58
C ALA A 235 -6.55 4.95 -21.93
N ARG A 236 -5.54 4.74 -21.07
CA ARG A 236 -4.66 5.82 -20.59
C ARG A 236 -3.83 6.31 -21.76
N GLU A 237 -3.97 7.58 -22.10
CA GLU A 237 -3.13 8.20 -23.11
C GLU A 237 -1.66 8.25 -22.67
N LEU A 238 -0.76 8.00 -23.62
CA LEU A 238 0.69 8.04 -23.38
C LEU A 238 1.18 9.48 -23.27
N TRP A 239 2.24 9.68 -22.47
CA TRP A 239 3.00 10.92 -22.47
C TRP A 239 4.48 10.66 -22.27
N SER A 240 5.32 11.48 -22.92
CA SER A 240 6.75 11.17 -23.06
C SER A 240 7.49 11.13 -21.72
N ASN A 241 7.09 11.97 -20.75
CA ASN A 241 7.70 12.02 -19.42
C ASN A 241 7.55 10.71 -18.62
N ILE A 242 6.53 9.87 -18.90
CA ILE A 242 6.33 8.60 -18.18
C ILE A 242 6.69 7.39 -19.05
N ASP A 243 6.33 7.43 -20.32
CA ASP A 243 6.44 6.28 -21.22
C ASP A 243 7.77 6.25 -21.98
N GLY A 244 8.57 7.31 -21.91
CA GLY A 244 9.98 7.28 -22.27
C GLY A 244 10.82 6.47 -21.29
N ILE A 245 11.92 5.90 -21.77
CA ILE A 245 12.91 5.15 -21.02
C ILE A 245 14.28 5.72 -21.33
N THR A 246 15.12 5.98 -20.32
CA THR A 246 16.49 6.41 -20.59
C THR A 246 17.22 5.32 -21.41
N PRO A 247 17.99 5.67 -22.46
CA PRO A 247 18.59 4.67 -23.35
C PRO A 247 19.40 3.59 -22.62
N ILE A 248 20.17 3.97 -21.59
CA ILE A 248 20.95 3.03 -20.76
C ILE A 248 20.04 1.99 -20.09
N VAL A 249 18.91 2.42 -19.53
CA VAL A 249 17.97 1.50 -18.86
C VAL A 249 17.24 0.63 -19.88
N ARG A 250 16.81 1.22 -21.00
CA ARG A 250 16.18 0.49 -22.11
C ARG A 250 17.07 -0.64 -22.60
N ASP A 251 18.34 -0.35 -22.89
CA ASP A 251 19.26 -1.33 -23.44
C ASP A 251 19.55 -2.46 -22.44
N ARG A 252 19.63 -2.15 -21.13
CA ARG A 252 19.73 -3.18 -20.07
C ARG A 252 18.49 -4.05 -19.97
N LEU A 253 17.29 -3.49 -20.12
CA LEU A 253 16.04 -4.27 -20.13
C LEU A 253 15.95 -5.16 -21.38
N ILE A 254 16.37 -4.66 -22.54
CA ILE A 254 16.45 -5.47 -23.77
C ILE A 254 17.40 -6.66 -23.58
N GLU A 255 18.56 -6.44 -22.97
CA GLU A 255 19.52 -7.51 -22.72
C GLU A 255 19.01 -8.51 -21.67
N ALA A 256 18.38 -8.00 -20.61
CA ALA A 256 17.74 -8.83 -19.59
C ALA A 256 16.64 -9.73 -20.17
N TYR A 257 15.84 -9.20 -21.09
CA TYR A 257 14.85 -9.97 -21.82
C TYR A 257 15.50 -11.14 -22.59
N LYS A 258 16.52 -10.85 -23.41
CA LYS A 258 17.23 -11.87 -24.21
C LYS A 258 17.86 -12.97 -23.38
N THR A 259 18.27 -12.66 -22.16
CA THR A 259 18.97 -13.58 -21.26
C THR A 259 18.08 -14.19 -20.19
N THR A 260 16.77 -13.86 -20.16
CA THR A 260 15.85 -14.25 -19.09
C THR A 260 16.42 -13.93 -17.70
N ALA A 261 16.95 -12.71 -17.55
CA ALA A 261 17.66 -12.30 -16.35
C ALA A 261 16.72 -12.07 -15.15
N ASP A 262 17.25 -12.27 -13.95
CA ASP A 262 16.58 -11.90 -12.70
C ASP A 262 16.52 -10.37 -12.58
N MET A 263 15.30 -9.81 -12.59
CA MET A 263 15.08 -8.38 -12.39
C MET A 263 15.66 -7.87 -11.06
N ASP A 264 15.81 -8.72 -10.04
CA ASP A 264 16.45 -8.32 -8.77
C ASP A 264 17.96 -8.11 -8.90
N ALA A 265 18.60 -8.80 -9.84
CA ALA A 265 20.03 -8.65 -10.12
C ALA A 265 20.31 -7.43 -11.01
N LEU A 266 19.31 -6.99 -11.77
CA LEU A 266 19.38 -5.75 -12.51
C LEU A 266 19.30 -4.59 -11.52
N ASP A 267 20.44 -3.95 -11.27
CA ASP A 267 20.49 -2.70 -10.49
C ASP A 267 19.93 -1.53 -11.32
N ILE A 268 18.63 -1.61 -11.62
CA ILE A 268 17.88 -0.63 -12.40
C ILE A 268 16.87 -0.04 -11.43
N SER A 269 17.08 1.22 -11.06
CA SER A 269 15.95 2.02 -10.59
C SER A 269 15.01 2.19 -11.78
N LEU A 270 13.71 2.20 -11.51
CA LEU A 270 12.69 2.52 -12.52
C LEU A 270 12.25 3.98 -12.32
N PRO A 271 13.15 4.97 -12.42
CA PRO A 271 12.76 6.35 -12.18
C PRO A 271 11.76 6.75 -13.26
N VAL A 272 10.81 7.58 -12.87
CA VAL A 272 9.83 8.19 -13.77
C VAL A 272 9.90 9.71 -13.51
N GLY A 273 10.04 10.56 -14.53
CA GLY A 273 10.28 12.01 -14.32
C GLY A 273 10.89 12.78 -15.49
N GLU A 274 11.25 14.04 -15.23
CA GLU A 274 11.68 15.08 -16.20
C GLU A 274 13.14 14.95 -16.69
N ASP A 275 13.64 13.73 -16.85
CA ASP A 275 14.92 13.54 -17.53
C ASP A 275 14.76 13.87 -19.02
N LYS A 276 15.50 14.88 -19.51
CA LYS A 276 15.45 15.31 -20.90
C LYS A 276 15.71 14.15 -21.87
N ALA A 277 16.69 13.28 -21.58
CA ALA A 277 17.01 12.14 -22.45
C ALA A 277 15.84 11.16 -22.53
N ARG A 278 15.15 10.96 -21.39
CA ARG A 278 13.96 10.12 -21.30
C ARG A 278 12.78 10.72 -22.06
N VAL A 279 12.55 12.03 -21.94
CA VAL A 279 11.46 12.72 -22.65
C VAL A 279 11.66 12.63 -24.16
N GLU A 280 12.88 12.84 -24.66
CA GLU A 280 13.17 12.69 -26.10
C GLU A 280 12.99 11.25 -26.57
N GLU A 281 13.49 10.25 -25.82
CA GLU A 281 13.23 8.83 -26.16
C GLU A 281 11.74 8.49 -26.17
N GLY A 282 10.97 9.06 -25.23
CA GLY A 282 9.52 8.91 -25.20
C GLY A 282 8.82 9.51 -26.42
N LYS A 283 9.30 10.65 -26.94
CA LYS A 283 8.80 11.23 -28.19
C LYS A 283 9.11 10.33 -29.38
N GLU A 284 10.36 9.88 -29.51
CA GLU A 284 10.78 8.97 -30.57
C GLU A 284 9.91 7.71 -30.58
N TYR A 285 9.77 7.06 -29.42
CA TYR A 285 8.93 5.87 -29.27
C TYR A 285 7.46 6.13 -29.64
N MET A 286 6.88 7.24 -29.19
CA MET A 286 5.49 7.59 -29.50
C MET A 286 5.29 7.89 -31.00
N ALA A 287 6.26 8.50 -31.68
CA ALA A 287 6.21 8.71 -33.13
C ALA A 287 6.29 7.39 -33.91
N ASP A 288 7.16 6.47 -33.48
CA ASP A 288 7.26 5.13 -34.06
C ASP A 288 5.99 4.30 -33.82
N LEU A 289 5.42 4.40 -32.62
CA LEU A 289 4.15 3.78 -32.28
C LEU A 289 3.01 4.34 -33.15
N ALA A 290 2.95 5.65 -33.33
CA ALA A 290 1.98 6.30 -34.20
C ALA A 290 2.07 5.80 -35.65
N THR A 291 3.29 5.68 -36.18
CA THR A 291 3.53 5.13 -37.52
C THR A 291 3.05 3.69 -37.63
N ARG A 292 3.43 2.82 -36.67
CA ARG A 292 3.08 1.39 -36.67
C ARG A 292 1.57 1.15 -36.59
N TYR A 293 0.85 1.97 -35.84
CA TYR A 293 -0.59 1.84 -35.64
C TYR A 293 -1.42 2.82 -36.49
N ASN A 294 -0.79 3.50 -37.46
CA ASN A 294 -1.43 4.44 -38.38
C ASN A 294 -2.23 5.56 -37.66
N VAL A 295 -1.71 6.05 -36.53
CA VAL A 295 -2.25 7.20 -35.80
C VAL A 295 -1.58 8.45 -36.33
N LYS A 296 -2.36 9.41 -36.82
CA LYS A 296 -1.81 10.62 -37.45
C LYS A 296 -1.48 11.68 -36.41
N LEU A 297 -0.20 12.01 -36.30
CA LEU A 297 0.28 13.16 -35.53
C LEU A 297 0.29 14.44 -36.38
N ASP A 298 0.26 15.60 -35.73
CA ASP A 298 0.43 16.88 -36.41
C ASP A 298 1.78 16.90 -37.14
N PRO A 299 1.80 17.21 -38.44
CA PRO A 299 3.01 17.08 -39.26
C PRO A 299 4.06 18.17 -38.96
N THR A 300 3.67 19.27 -38.31
CA THR A 300 4.55 20.41 -38.01
C THR A 300 5.01 20.43 -36.56
N SER A 301 4.17 19.96 -35.65
CA SER A 301 4.42 19.94 -34.22
C SER A 301 3.81 18.66 -33.63
N PRO A 302 4.43 17.48 -33.82
CA PRO A 302 3.85 16.18 -33.44
C PRO A 302 3.71 15.98 -31.92
N PHE A 303 4.29 16.88 -31.11
CA PHE A 303 4.22 16.84 -29.65
C PHE A 303 3.86 18.20 -29.09
N ILE A 304 3.04 18.21 -28.04
CA ILE A 304 2.57 19.41 -27.37
C ILE A 304 2.80 19.31 -25.86
N GLN A 305 3.21 20.43 -25.26
CA GLN A 305 3.30 20.60 -23.81
C GLN A 305 2.40 21.76 -23.41
N TYR A 306 1.50 21.51 -22.47
CA TYR A 306 0.64 22.53 -21.88
C TYR A 306 1.36 23.14 -20.68
N ASN A 307 1.40 24.46 -20.57
CA ASN A 307 2.17 25.13 -19.52
C ASN A 307 1.30 25.51 -18.31
N SER A 308 -0.02 25.57 -18.50
CA SER A 308 -0.97 25.93 -17.44
C SER A 308 -2.16 24.98 -17.36
N ALA A 309 -2.78 24.91 -16.19
CA ALA A 309 -3.97 24.08 -15.98
C ALA A 309 -5.17 24.53 -16.83
N THR A 310 -5.23 25.83 -17.17
CA THR A 310 -6.26 26.42 -18.03
C THR A 310 -6.10 26.05 -19.50
N GLU A 311 -4.90 25.71 -19.94
CA GLU A 311 -4.63 25.24 -21.32
C GLU A 311 -4.87 23.73 -21.48
N CYS A 312 -4.84 22.97 -20.39
CA CYS A 312 -4.91 21.52 -20.43
C CYS A 312 -6.29 21.02 -20.86
N PRO A 313 -6.39 20.16 -21.88
CA PRO A 313 -7.61 19.43 -22.15
C PRO A 313 -8.01 18.54 -20.95
N PRO A 314 -9.29 18.13 -20.84
CA PRO A 314 -9.74 17.25 -19.77
C PRO A 314 -8.90 15.98 -19.67
N GLY A 315 -8.32 15.74 -18.49
CA GLY A 315 -7.46 14.60 -18.23
C GLY A 315 -6.00 14.80 -18.61
N TYR A 316 -5.57 16.02 -18.98
CA TYR A 316 -4.17 16.39 -19.19
C TYR A 316 -3.65 17.17 -17.97
N PHE A 317 -2.33 17.18 -17.81
CA PHE A 317 -1.65 17.88 -16.73
C PHE A 317 -0.54 18.79 -17.29
N PRO A 318 -0.35 20.00 -16.71
CA PRO A 318 0.70 20.92 -17.12
C PRO A 318 2.10 20.31 -17.00
N GLY A 319 3.03 20.78 -17.82
CA GLY A 319 4.43 20.34 -17.79
C GLY A 319 4.68 18.98 -18.46
N ARG A 320 3.64 18.26 -18.89
CA ARG A 320 3.76 16.96 -19.57
C ARG A 320 3.71 17.11 -21.09
N VAL A 321 4.49 16.27 -21.77
CA VAL A 321 4.58 16.23 -23.22
C VAL A 321 3.69 15.10 -23.76
N TYR A 322 2.67 15.48 -24.52
CA TYR A 322 1.72 14.56 -25.14
C TYR A 322 1.89 14.52 -26.66
N ALA A 323 1.35 13.48 -27.29
CA ALA A 323 1.16 13.48 -28.74
C ALA A 323 0.20 14.60 -29.14
N ASN A 324 0.57 15.36 -30.17
CA ASN A 324 -0.32 16.31 -30.83
C ASN A 324 -0.88 15.63 -32.07
N TYR A 325 -2.18 15.34 -32.07
CA TYR A 325 -2.81 14.59 -33.14
C TYR A 325 -3.21 15.49 -34.31
N ALA A 326 -3.14 14.96 -35.53
CA ALA A 326 -3.57 15.68 -36.73
C ALA A 326 -5.07 15.99 -36.68
N ALA A 327 -5.49 17.05 -37.38
CA ALA A 327 -6.90 17.41 -37.49
C ALA A 327 -7.75 16.23 -38.00
N GLY A 328 -8.78 15.87 -37.24
CA GLY A 328 -9.69 14.77 -37.56
C GLY A 328 -9.23 13.38 -37.12
N GLU A 329 -8.02 13.23 -36.57
CA GLU A 329 -7.59 11.99 -35.91
C GLU A 329 -8.42 11.76 -34.64
N LYS A 330 -8.95 10.55 -34.49
CA LYS A 330 -9.80 10.13 -33.36
C LYS A 330 -9.11 9.10 -32.49
N GLN A 331 -8.16 8.36 -33.05
CA GLN A 331 -7.39 7.35 -32.32
C GLN A 331 -6.28 8.03 -31.53
N LYS A 332 -6.11 7.58 -30.29
CA LYS A 332 -5.08 8.07 -29.37
C LYS A 332 -4.00 7.03 -29.18
N LEU A 333 -2.79 7.48 -28.88
CA LEU A 333 -1.74 6.59 -28.40
C LEU A 333 -2.04 6.23 -26.95
N THR A 334 -2.31 4.95 -26.67
CA THR A 334 -2.74 4.49 -25.34
C THR A 334 -1.79 3.43 -24.77
N GLU A 335 -1.91 3.20 -23.47
CA GLU A 335 -1.24 2.09 -22.79
C GLU A 335 -1.59 0.73 -23.40
N THR A 336 -2.79 0.57 -23.96
CA THR A 336 -3.18 -0.62 -24.73
C THR A 336 -2.31 -0.79 -25.97
N LEU A 337 -2.13 0.25 -26.80
CA LEU A 337 -1.27 0.17 -27.99
C LEU A 337 0.20 -0.05 -27.62
N MET A 338 0.67 0.61 -26.57
CA MET A 338 2.02 0.38 -26.03
C MET A 338 2.19 -1.05 -25.52
N SER A 339 1.21 -1.60 -24.82
CA SER A 339 1.28 -2.98 -24.32
C SER A 339 1.29 -3.98 -25.48
N GLN A 340 0.49 -3.74 -26.53
CA GLN A 340 0.47 -4.53 -27.76
C GLN A 340 1.81 -4.52 -28.46
N ASP A 341 2.43 -3.36 -28.52
CA ASP A 341 3.76 -3.21 -29.06
C ASP A 341 4.81 -4.01 -28.28
N LEU A 342 4.80 -3.90 -26.94
CA LEU A 342 5.75 -4.59 -26.08
C LEU A 342 5.63 -6.13 -26.20
N ILE A 343 4.43 -6.69 -26.16
CA ILE A 343 4.23 -8.14 -26.29
C ILE A 343 4.60 -8.66 -27.68
N THR A 344 4.50 -7.83 -28.71
CA THR A 344 4.88 -8.18 -30.09
C THR A 344 6.39 -8.10 -30.28
N THR A 345 7.03 -7.11 -29.64
CA THR A 345 8.48 -6.86 -29.72
C THR A 345 9.29 -7.83 -28.86
N TYR A 346 8.72 -8.23 -27.71
CA TYR A 346 9.33 -9.15 -26.76
C TYR A 346 8.45 -10.40 -26.61
N PRO A 347 8.33 -11.23 -27.67
CA PRO A 347 7.45 -12.39 -27.67
C PRO A 347 8.03 -13.55 -26.88
N SER A 348 7.22 -14.15 -26.00
CA SER A 348 7.62 -15.40 -25.35
C SER A 348 7.96 -16.48 -26.36
N ASP A 349 9.09 -17.17 -26.18
CA ASP A 349 9.44 -18.37 -26.95
C ASP A 349 8.40 -19.50 -26.77
N ASP A 350 7.60 -19.43 -25.71
CA ASP A 350 6.49 -20.33 -25.45
C ASP A 350 5.23 -19.78 -26.15
N ILE A 351 4.62 -20.61 -27.01
CA ILE A 351 3.55 -20.33 -28.00
C ILE A 351 2.24 -19.73 -27.40
N ARG A 352 2.24 -19.33 -26.13
CA ARG A 352 1.09 -18.73 -25.45
C ARG A 352 1.04 -17.24 -25.76
N THR A 353 0.11 -16.87 -26.63
CA THR A 353 -0.22 -15.47 -26.90
C THR A 353 -0.62 -14.76 -25.61
N ILE A 354 0.22 -13.83 -25.17
CA ILE A 354 -0.16 -12.86 -24.14
C ILE A 354 -1.21 -11.96 -24.77
N ASN A 355 -2.42 -11.95 -24.21
CA ASN A 355 -3.50 -11.10 -24.69
C ASN A 355 -3.50 -9.76 -23.96
N ILE A 356 -4.33 -8.83 -24.43
CA ILE A 356 -4.57 -7.56 -23.75
C ILE A 356 -6.01 -7.49 -23.28
N VAL A 357 -6.19 -7.11 -22.02
CA VAL A 357 -7.47 -6.63 -21.51
C VAL A 357 -7.45 -5.11 -21.65
N ASP A 358 -8.20 -4.59 -22.62
CA ASP A 358 -8.31 -3.15 -22.87
C ASP A 358 -9.45 -2.54 -22.08
N THR A 359 -9.14 -2.00 -20.91
CA THR A 359 -10.15 -1.31 -20.09
C THR A 359 -10.47 0.05 -20.65
N ILE A 360 -11.76 0.23 -20.95
CA ILE A 360 -12.31 1.48 -21.47
C ILE A 360 -12.34 2.54 -20.35
N ALA A 361 -11.98 3.78 -20.69
CA ALA A 361 -12.10 4.89 -19.76
C ALA A 361 -13.58 5.23 -19.51
N VAL A 362 -13.97 5.35 -18.23
CA VAL A 362 -15.27 5.92 -17.86
C VAL A 362 -15.18 7.44 -17.94
N LYS A 363 -16.27 8.14 -18.27
CA LYS A 363 -16.30 9.59 -18.49
C LYS A 363 -15.51 10.36 -17.40
N HIS A 364 -14.43 11.05 -17.80
CA HIS A 364 -13.50 11.81 -16.95
C HIS A 364 -12.64 11.00 -15.95
N GLN A 365 -12.62 9.67 -16.02
CA GLN A 365 -11.82 8.83 -15.13
C GLN A 365 -10.93 7.86 -15.93
N ARG A 366 -9.62 7.94 -15.67
CA ARG A 366 -8.64 7.02 -16.27
C ARG A 366 -8.81 5.61 -15.68
N PRO A 367 -8.63 4.54 -16.48
CA PRO A 367 -8.54 3.18 -15.97
C PRO A 367 -7.48 3.05 -14.87
N ASN A 368 -7.80 2.32 -13.81
CA ASN A 368 -6.91 2.07 -12.67
C ASN A 368 -6.80 0.56 -12.40
N THR A 369 -5.98 0.16 -11.41
CA THR A 369 -5.80 -1.25 -11.04
C THR A 369 -7.12 -1.99 -10.82
N ALA A 370 -8.09 -1.35 -10.15
CA ALA A 370 -9.37 -1.98 -9.86
C ALA A 370 -10.21 -2.18 -11.12
N SER A 371 -10.40 -1.15 -11.95
CA SER A 371 -11.20 -1.29 -13.18
C SER A 371 -10.61 -2.34 -14.14
N ARG A 372 -9.27 -2.41 -14.23
CA ARG A 372 -8.61 -3.41 -15.08
C ARG A 372 -8.73 -4.83 -14.55
N ALA A 373 -8.58 -5.01 -13.24
CA ALA A 373 -8.81 -6.30 -12.61
C ALA A 373 -10.27 -6.74 -12.73
N HIS A 374 -11.22 -5.80 -12.67
CA HIS A 374 -12.65 -6.08 -12.88
C HIS A 374 -12.93 -6.63 -14.28
N ASP A 375 -12.40 -5.99 -15.32
CA ASP A 375 -12.59 -6.44 -16.70
C ASP A 375 -11.94 -7.81 -16.96
N ALA A 376 -10.72 -8.01 -16.43
CA ALA A 376 -10.03 -9.30 -16.51
C ALA A 376 -10.79 -10.41 -15.76
N ALA A 377 -11.30 -10.12 -14.57
CA ALA A 377 -12.12 -11.03 -13.79
C ALA A 377 -13.44 -11.36 -14.51
N THR A 378 -14.08 -10.38 -15.13
CA THR A 378 -15.32 -10.55 -15.90
C THR A 378 -15.07 -11.52 -17.06
N ARG A 379 -14.03 -11.26 -17.85
CA ARG A 379 -13.64 -12.15 -18.95
C ARG A 379 -13.32 -13.57 -18.46
N PHE A 380 -12.62 -13.71 -17.34
CA PHE A 380 -12.29 -15.02 -16.77
C PHE A 380 -13.55 -15.76 -16.27
N VAL A 381 -14.47 -15.07 -15.59
CA VAL A 381 -15.73 -15.63 -15.10
C VAL A 381 -16.67 -16.03 -16.24
N GLU A 382 -16.72 -15.27 -17.33
CA GLU A 382 -17.48 -15.66 -18.53
C GLU A 382 -17.03 -17.03 -19.07
N ARG A 383 -15.72 -17.32 -19.03
CA ARG A 383 -15.17 -18.63 -19.47
C ARG A 383 -15.58 -19.76 -18.52
N ILE A 384 -15.64 -19.48 -17.22
CA ILE A 384 -16.19 -20.41 -16.22
C ILE A 384 -17.66 -20.71 -16.54
N ILE A 385 -18.47 -19.69 -16.79
CA ILE A 385 -19.90 -19.83 -17.11
C ILE A 385 -20.12 -20.62 -18.41
N LYS A 386 -19.23 -20.45 -19.40
CA LYS A 386 -19.23 -21.22 -20.65
C LYS A 386 -18.81 -22.69 -20.49
N GLY A 387 -18.40 -23.10 -19.29
CA GLY A 387 -18.01 -24.48 -19.00
C GLY A 387 -16.59 -24.85 -19.43
N GLU A 388 -15.72 -23.87 -19.76
CA GLU A 388 -14.35 -24.13 -20.23
C GLU A 388 -13.48 -24.86 -19.20
N TYR A 389 -13.87 -24.82 -17.92
CA TYR A 389 -13.14 -25.42 -16.80
C TYR A 389 -13.86 -26.64 -16.18
N GLY A 390 -14.93 -27.14 -16.81
CA GLY A 390 -15.73 -28.26 -16.30
C GLY A 390 -16.27 -28.00 -14.89
N ASP A 391 -16.15 -28.99 -14.00
CA ASP A 391 -16.67 -28.93 -12.62
C ASP A 391 -15.74 -28.21 -11.63
N LYS A 392 -14.61 -27.65 -12.09
CA LYS A 392 -13.66 -26.96 -11.23
C LYS A 392 -14.30 -25.70 -10.62
N LYS A 393 -14.17 -25.54 -9.29
CA LYS A 393 -14.72 -24.39 -8.54
C LYS A 393 -13.68 -23.50 -7.87
N SER A 394 -12.44 -23.96 -7.73
CA SER A 394 -11.37 -23.22 -7.05
C SER A 394 -10.27 -22.89 -8.03
N PHE A 395 -10.02 -21.60 -8.24
CA PHE A 395 -9.05 -21.10 -9.21
C PHE A 395 -7.98 -20.26 -8.54
N VAL A 396 -6.76 -20.27 -9.12
CA VAL A 396 -5.66 -19.41 -8.67
C VAL A 396 -5.14 -18.61 -9.85
N ILE A 397 -5.04 -17.30 -9.68
CA ILE A 397 -4.55 -16.35 -10.68
C ILE A 397 -3.21 -15.80 -10.23
N LEU A 398 -2.19 -15.93 -11.08
CA LEU A 398 -0.89 -15.30 -10.88
C LEU A 398 -1.00 -13.83 -11.27
N LEU A 399 -0.78 -12.89 -10.36
CA LEU A 399 -0.73 -11.46 -10.66
C LEU A 399 0.73 -10.98 -10.63
N GLU A 400 1.33 -10.83 -11.79
CA GLU A 400 2.68 -10.30 -11.97
C GLU A 400 2.69 -8.77 -11.83
N THR A 401 3.47 -8.28 -10.86
CA THR A 401 3.67 -6.85 -10.62
C THR A 401 5.06 -6.62 -10.02
N ASN A 402 5.26 -5.60 -9.18
CA ASN A 402 6.55 -5.36 -8.54
C ASN A 402 6.39 -4.57 -7.26
N ASN A 403 7.35 -4.73 -6.34
CA ASN A 403 7.31 -3.95 -5.11
C ASN A 403 7.67 -2.49 -5.37
N PRO A 404 7.02 -1.54 -4.65
CA PRO A 404 6.19 -1.71 -3.45
C PRO A 404 4.69 -1.95 -3.73
N TYR A 405 4.29 -2.25 -4.97
CA TYR A 405 2.87 -2.27 -5.38
C TYR A 405 2.15 -3.61 -5.13
N ILE A 406 2.88 -4.68 -4.81
CA ILE A 406 2.39 -6.07 -4.90
C ILE A 406 1.16 -6.30 -4.04
N GLU A 407 1.27 -6.07 -2.73
CA GLU A 407 0.17 -6.36 -1.81
C GLU A 407 -1.04 -5.48 -2.09
N ARG A 408 -0.83 -4.18 -2.33
CA ARG A 408 -1.91 -3.23 -2.63
C ARG A 408 -2.68 -3.64 -3.89
N GLN A 409 -1.98 -3.98 -4.96
CA GLN A 409 -2.61 -4.38 -6.21
C GLN A 409 -3.32 -5.73 -6.08
N THR A 410 -2.78 -6.65 -5.29
CA THR A 410 -3.41 -7.95 -4.99
C THR A 410 -4.73 -7.77 -4.25
N ILE A 411 -4.77 -6.97 -3.18
CA ILE A 411 -6.00 -6.67 -2.43
C ILE A 411 -7.04 -6.03 -3.36
N ALA A 412 -6.63 -5.02 -4.14
CA ALA A 412 -7.52 -4.36 -5.07
C ALA A 412 -8.09 -5.33 -6.13
N ALA A 413 -7.26 -6.19 -6.72
CA ALA A 413 -7.68 -7.16 -7.71
C ALA A 413 -8.59 -8.24 -7.10
N GLN A 414 -8.23 -8.79 -5.95
CA GLN A 414 -9.04 -9.79 -5.23
C GLN A 414 -10.44 -9.25 -4.92
N ARG A 415 -10.53 -8.00 -4.47
CA ARG A 415 -11.82 -7.36 -4.19
C ARG A 415 -12.69 -7.25 -5.44
N GLU A 416 -12.12 -6.91 -6.59
CA GLU A 416 -12.88 -6.83 -7.84
C GLU A 416 -13.29 -8.22 -8.36
N VAL A 417 -12.42 -9.22 -8.23
CA VAL A 417 -12.76 -10.63 -8.49
C VAL A 417 -13.94 -11.09 -7.65
N ASN A 418 -13.93 -10.79 -6.35
CA ASN A 418 -15.02 -11.14 -5.44
C ASN A 418 -16.35 -10.47 -5.86
N LYS A 419 -16.31 -9.21 -6.30
CA LYS A 419 -17.50 -8.51 -6.82
C LYS A 419 -18.05 -9.17 -8.08
N VAL A 420 -17.19 -9.54 -9.04
CA VAL A 420 -17.61 -10.20 -10.28
C VAL A 420 -18.23 -11.57 -9.98
N LEU A 421 -17.62 -12.37 -9.10
CA LEU A 421 -18.17 -13.66 -8.67
C LEU A 421 -19.56 -13.52 -8.03
N LYS A 422 -19.72 -12.52 -7.15
CA LYS A 422 -20.99 -12.22 -6.50
C LYS A 422 -22.06 -11.77 -7.49
N ASN A 423 -21.71 -10.87 -8.41
CA ASN A 423 -22.63 -10.37 -9.44
C ASN A 423 -23.06 -11.45 -10.44
N SER A 424 -22.33 -12.57 -10.53
CA SER A 424 -22.61 -13.70 -11.41
C SER A 424 -23.26 -14.89 -10.68
N ASP A 425 -23.64 -14.72 -9.41
CA ASP A 425 -24.16 -15.78 -8.51
C ASP A 425 -23.23 -17.00 -8.38
N LEU A 426 -21.94 -16.86 -8.72
CA LEU A 426 -20.97 -17.95 -8.65
C LEU A 426 -20.43 -18.12 -7.22
N SER A 427 -20.32 -17.04 -6.45
CA SER A 427 -19.96 -17.11 -5.03
C SER A 427 -20.90 -18.05 -4.27
N ASP A 428 -22.20 -17.93 -4.51
CA ASP A 428 -23.25 -18.68 -3.81
C ASP A 428 -23.30 -20.15 -4.25
N LYS A 429 -22.71 -20.44 -5.42
CA LYS A 429 -22.50 -21.80 -5.95
C LYS A 429 -21.19 -22.43 -5.48
N GLY A 430 -20.43 -21.74 -4.62
CA GLY A 430 -19.18 -22.21 -4.03
C GLY A 430 -17.95 -22.02 -4.91
N TYR A 431 -18.00 -21.12 -5.90
CA TYR A 431 -16.81 -20.78 -6.70
C TYR A 431 -15.90 -19.82 -5.93
N VAL A 432 -14.59 -20.06 -6.02
CA VAL A 432 -13.55 -19.27 -5.36
C VAL A 432 -12.44 -18.99 -6.36
N ILE A 433 -12.01 -17.74 -6.47
CA ILE A 433 -10.85 -17.32 -7.24
C ILE A 433 -9.89 -16.61 -6.30
N LYS A 434 -8.68 -17.14 -6.12
CA LYS A 434 -7.59 -16.51 -5.36
C LYS A 434 -6.66 -15.78 -6.33
N VAL A 435 -6.43 -14.50 -6.09
CA VAL A 435 -5.38 -13.71 -6.77
C VAL A 435 -4.13 -13.75 -5.92
N GLU A 436 -3.01 -14.14 -6.54
CA GLU A 436 -1.71 -14.21 -5.89
C GLU A 436 -0.74 -13.21 -6.52
N GLY A 437 -0.43 -12.14 -5.81
CA GLY A 437 0.57 -11.16 -6.24
C GLY A 437 1.99 -11.67 -6.08
N VAL A 438 2.76 -11.55 -7.16
CA VAL A 438 4.19 -11.85 -7.21
C VAL A 438 4.93 -10.72 -7.91
N GLY A 439 6.26 -10.73 -7.82
CA GLY A 439 7.11 -9.84 -8.60
C GLY A 439 8.42 -9.49 -7.93
N PHE A 440 9.25 -8.75 -8.65
CA PHE A 440 10.58 -8.34 -8.22
C PHE A 440 10.60 -7.25 -7.15
N LYS A 441 11.78 -7.07 -6.54
CA LYS A 441 12.01 -6.17 -5.41
C LYS A 441 11.93 -4.69 -5.80
N CYS A 442 11.58 -3.84 -4.83
CA CYS A 442 11.62 -2.40 -4.95
C CYS A 442 13.07 -1.88 -4.98
N LYS A 443 13.34 -0.96 -5.90
CA LYS A 443 14.57 -0.14 -5.96
C LYS A 443 14.26 1.36 -5.95
N GLN A 444 13.04 1.73 -5.58
CA GLN A 444 12.59 3.11 -5.52
C GLN A 444 12.97 3.74 -4.18
N ASP A 445 12.93 5.07 -4.13
CA ASP A 445 13.28 5.85 -2.95
C ASP A 445 12.23 5.74 -1.83
N VAL A 446 12.59 6.26 -0.66
CA VAL A 446 11.72 6.33 0.51
C VAL A 446 10.41 7.05 0.18
N ALA A 447 10.43 8.11 -0.64
CA ALA A 447 9.23 8.85 -1.03
C ALA A 447 8.19 7.94 -1.70
N THR A 448 8.64 7.11 -2.65
CA THR A 448 7.75 6.21 -3.38
C THR A 448 7.26 5.06 -2.50
N VAL A 449 8.16 4.45 -1.72
CA VAL A 449 7.80 3.36 -0.79
C VAL A 449 6.82 3.86 0.27
N HIS A 450 7.03 5.05 0.81
CA HIS A 450 6.10 5.67 1.76
C HIS A 450 4.75 5.92 1.10
N SER A 451 4.69 6.57 -0.07
CA SER A 451 3.40 6.82 -0.73
C SER A 451 2.61 5.55 -1.04
N GLU A 452 3.29 4.43 -1.28
CA GLU A 452 2.64 3.13 -1.49
C GLU A 452 2.22 2.44 -0.19
N LEU A 453 2.92 2.66 0.93
CA LEU A 453 2.41 2.30 2.26
C LEU A 453 1.05 2.98 2.51
N GLU A 454 0.95 4.29 2.26
CA GLU A 454 -0.29 5.04 2.48
C GLU A 454 -1.44 4.43 1.65
N ALA A 455 -1.16 4.17 0.37
CA ALA A 455 -2.12 3.55 -0.53
C ALA A 455 -2.48 2.12 -0.11
N LEU A 456 -1.54 1.36 0.45
CA LEU A 456 -1.78 0.03 1.02
C LEU A 456 -2.71 0.10 2.25
N VAL A 457 -2.47 1.03 3.18
CA VAL A 457 -3.35 1.25 4.34
C VAL A 457 -4.77 1.57 3.89
N ALA A 458 -4.93 2.40 2.85
CA ALA A 458 -6.23 2.70 2.26
C ALA A 458 -6.93 1.47 1.66
N GLU A 459 -6.20 0.59 0.96
CA GLU A 459 -6.77 -0.65 0.44
C GLU A 459 -7.13 -1.64 1.55
N LYS A 460 -6.27 -1.80 2.57
CA LYS A 460 -6.56 -2.61 3.76
C LYS A 460 -7.81 -2.12 4.50
N TRP A 461 -7.94 -0.82 4.74
CA TRP A 461 -9.13 -0.24 5.38
C TRP A 461 -10.41 -0.50 4.57
N LYS A 462 -10.36 -0.31 3.25
CA LYS A 462 -11.51 -0.60 2.37
C LYS A 462 -11.88 -2.08 2.44
N ASP A 463 -10.89 -2.97 2.44
CA ASP A 463 -11.13 -4.40 2.44
C ASP A 463 -11.83 -4.84 3.72
N THR A 464 -11.31 -4.43 4.88
CA THR A 464 -11.96 -4.68 6.18
C THR A 464 -13.39 -4.14 6.21
N VAL A 465 -13.59 -2.85 5.89
CA VAL A 465 -14.89 -2.20 6.05
C VAL A 465 -15.93 -2.70 5.05
N MET A 466 -15.54 -2.83 3.77
CA MET A 466 -16.49 -3.14 2.69
C MET A 466 -16.81 -4.64 2.62
N GLN A 467 -15.85 -5.53 2.89
CA GLN A 467 -16.12 -6.97 2.86
C GLN A 467 -16.88 -7.43 4.10
N GLU A 468 -16.55 -6.91 5.29
CA GLU A 468 -17.19 -7.32 6.56
C GLU A 468 -18.50 -6.57 6.84
N ASN A 469 -18.92 -5.65 5.95
CA ASN A 469 -20.13 -4.83 6.09
C ASN A 469 -20.20 -4.12 7.46
N ILE A 470 -19.05 -3.65 7.95
CA ILE A 470 -18.94 -3.01 9.27
C ILE A 470 -19.57 -1.62 9.20
N PRO A 471 -20.49 -1.27 10.11
CA PRO A 471 -20.95 0.12 10.25
C PRO A 471 -19.77 1.04 10.56
N THR A 472 -19.55 2.05 9.70
CA THR A 472 -18.47 3.00 9.94
C THR A 472 -18.96 4.27 10.63
N LYS A 473 -18.14 4.78 11.56
CA LYS A 473 -18.35 6.11 12.15
C LYS A 473 -18.10 7.23 11.14
N ARG A 474 -17.20 7.00 10.18
CA ARG A 474 -16.77 7.95 9.16
C ARG A 474 -16.81 7.30 7.80
N THR A 475 -17.17 8.07 6.79
CA THR A 475 -17.09 7.58 5.42
C THR A 475 -15.64 7.62 4.96
N ILE A 476 -15.27 6.74 4.03
CA ILE A 476 -13.92 6.78 3.43
C ILE A 476 -13.60 8.15 2.80
N LYS A 477 -14.63 8.87 2.30
CA LYS A 477 -14.43 10.20 1.73
C LYS A 477 -13.93 11.20 2.75
N ASN A 478 -14.31 11.04 4.02
CA ASN A 478 -13.86 11.88 5.13
C ASN A 478 -12.42 11.57 5.56
N LEU A 479 -11.89 10.40 5.18
CA LEU A 479 -10.58 9.92 5.62
C LEU A 479 -9.48 10.11 4.57
N LEU A 480 -9.81 9.94 3.29
CA LEU A 480 -8.83 10.05 2.21
C LEU A 480 -8.46 11.49 1.92
N PHE A 481 -7.15 11.76 1.81
CA PHE A 481 -6.59 13.08 1.52
C PHE A 481 -7.25 13.80 0.34
N GLN A 482 -7.53 13.05 -0.74
CA GLN A 482 -8.08 13.58 -1.98
C GLN A 482 -9.52 14.08 -1.87
N THR A 483 -10.27 13.61 -0.87
CA THR A 483 -11.72 13.86 -0.76
C THR A 483 -12.13 14.48 0.56
N ARG A 484 -11.27 14.41 1.59
CA ARG A 484 -11.56 14.96 2.91
C ARG A 484 -11.52 16.48 2.89
N ASP A 485 -12.28 17.09 3.79
CA ASP A 485 -12.26 18.53 3.99
C ASP A 485 -10.96 18.94 4.71
N ASN A 486 -10.10 19.66 4.00
CA ASN A 486 -8.86 20.20 4.56
C ASN A 486 -9.00 21.65 5.05
N SER A 487 -10.20 22.25 4.97
CA SER A 487 -10.47 23.66 5.32
C SER A 487 -10.78 23.91 6.79
N MET A 488 -10.91 22.84 7.60
CA MET A 488 -11.22 22.96 9.02
C MET A 488 -10.17 23.77 9.78
N VAL A 489 -10.63 24.83 10.47
CA VAL A 489 -9.83 25.60 11.42
C VAL A 489 -9.58 24.73 12.66
N VAL A 490 -8.31 24.47 12.95
CA VAL A 490 -7.90 23.69 14.13
C VAL A 490 -7.68 24.65 15.30
N PRO A 491 -8.30 24.40 16.48
CA PRO A 491 -8.07 25.19 17.69
C PRO A 491 -6.62 25.08 18.18
N ASP A 492 -6.20 25.96 19.10
CA ASP A 492 -4.87 25.88 19.70
C ASP A 492 -4.67 24.55 20.45
N GLN A 493 -3.43 24.04 20.40
CA GLN A 493 -3.08 22.81 21.10
C GLN A 493 -3.27 22.99 22.61
N PRO A 494 -3.98 22.07 23.30
CA PRO A 494 -4.15 22.17 24.74
C PRO A 494 -2.82 22.03 25.46
N ASP A 495 -2.71 22.67 26.64
CA ASP A 495 -1.54 22.50 27.49
C ASP A 495 -1.45 21.05 28.02
N VAL A 496 -0.25 20.50 27.89
CA VAL A 496 0.12 19.14 28.27
C VAL A 496 1.20 19.12 29.35
N SER A 497 1.61 20.28 29.87
CA SER A 497 2.60 20.42 30.95
C SER A 497 2.17 19.73 32.25
N GLU A 498 0.87 19.70 32.52
CA GLU A 498 0.26 19.08 33.71
C GLU A 498 -0.12 17.60 33.54
N LEU A 499 0.12 16.98 32.37
CA LEU A 499 -0.05 15.54 32.21
C LEU A 499 1.01 14.83 33.06
N SER A 500 0.66 14.57 34.32
CA SER A 500 1.53 13.78 35.18
C SER A 500 1.72 12.41 34.54
N LEU A 501 2.97 12.01 34.33
CA LEU A 501 3.33 10.65 33.95
C LEU A 501 3.10 9.67 35.13
N SER A 502 2.13 9.93 36.01
CA SER A 502 1.79 9.05 37.13
C SER A 502 1.02 7.83 36.63
N GLY A 503 1.70 7.03 35.81
CA GLY A 503 1.32 5.65 35.59
C GLY A 503 1.38 4.88 36.91
N ASN A 504 0.62 3.78 36.98
CA ASN A 504 0.85 2.81 38.04
C ASN A 504 2.27 2.27 37.86
N LEU A 505 3.18 2.55 38.80
CA LEU A 505 4.58 2.11 38.78
C LEU A 505 4.72 0.63 38.37
N LEU A 506 3.82 -0.24 38.83
CA LEU A 506 3.83 -1.66 38.48
C LEU A 506 3.43 -1.91 37.02
N GLN A 507 2.48 -1.15 36.47
CA GLN A 507 2.15 -1.21 35.06
C GLN A 507 3.32 -0.73 34.19
N ASP A 508 4.01 0.34 34.60
CA ASP A 508 5.18 0.83 33.87
C ASP A 508 6.33 -0.19 33.90
N ILE A 509 6.58 -0.83 35.05
CA ILE A 509 7.53 -1.95 35.17
C ILE A 509 7.10 -3.12 34.28
N PHE A 510 5.82 -3.49 34.23
CA PHE A 510 5.39 -4.59 33.36
C PHE A 510 5.50 -4.26 31.88
N ASP A 511 5.15 -3.02 31.49
CA ASP A 511 5.28 -2.56 30.12
C ASP A 511 6.75 -2.51 29.67
N GLU A 512 7.70 -2.32 30.59
CA GLU A 512 9.15 -2.28 30.33
C GLU A 512 9.81 -3.67 30.38
N TYR A 513 9.38 -4.57 31.28
CA TYR A 513 10.10 -5.82 31.59
C TYR A 513 9.34 -7.12 31.23
N LEU A 514 8.02 -7.11 31.04
CA LEU A 514 7.24 -8.31 30.69
C LEU A 514 6.72 -8.32 29.26
N LEU A 515 6.54 -7.14 28.66
CA LEU A 515 6.05 -7.03 27.30
C LEU A 515 7.19 -7.22 26.34
#